data_AF-A0A1M3CPN0-F1
#
_entry.id   AF-A0A1M3CPN0-F1
#
_cell.length_a   1.000
_cell.length_b   1.000
_cell.length_c   1.000
_cell.angle_alpha   90.00
_cell.angle_beta   90.00
_cell.angle_gamma   90.00
#
_symmetry.space_group_name_H-M   'P 1'
#
loop_
_entity.id
_entity.type
_entity.pdbx_description
1 polymer ?
#
loop_
_entity_poly.entity_id
_entity_poly.type
_entity_poly.pdbx_seq_one_letter_code
_entity_poly.pdbx_strand_id
1 'polypeptide(L)'
;MIVAAFSGILSSAIPIIALIGPCTFIVFLRLYNQRKKKLTTLISETLNSITPTWESLCLQHETLAKNYSFEFLRNQINDLKSKHDDIGREREKRFQGLLQNRFQQQLKQYLDSNRIAKATIEGIGQGRVATLQSYSIETAADIEITKLMSINGFGRVLISRLMDWRKTYESKFVFDSKKGVSPNEIATLDREITGKRKTIEAELSIKILQLSQLSKEINVSRQKMQDQMYEILPKYAQAIVDAKTVGLKI
;
A
#
# COMPACT_ATOMS: atom_id res chain seq x y z
N MET A 1 -87.09 -23.95 -90.02
CA MET A 1 -87.48 -22.55 -89.73
C MET A 1 -87.29 -22.37 -88.23
N ILE A 2 -86.37 -21.58 -87.67
CA ILE A 2 -85.73 -20.33 -88.07
C ILE A 2 -84.24 -20.36 -87.64
N VAL A 3 -83.42 -19.64 -88.40
CA VAL A 3 -81.96 -19.44 -88.29
C VAL A 3 -81.66 -18.11 -87.55
N ALA A 4 -80.42 -18.00 -87.02
CA ALA A 4 -79.72 -16.80 -86.50
C ALA A 4 -80.00 -16.47 -85.01
N ALA A 5 -79.05 -16.00 -84.20
CA ALA A 5 -78.05 -14.98 -84.50
C ALA A 5 -76.99 -14.84 -83.37
N PHE A 6 -75.80 -14.41 -83.79
CA PHE A 6 -74.89 -13.48 -83.11
C PHE A 6 -73.92 -13.96 -82.01
N SER A 7 -72.71 -14.23 -82.50
CA SER A 7 -71.42 -13.93 -81.88
C SER A 7 -71.35 -12.57 -81.17
N GLY A 8 -70.66 -12.54 -80.02
CA GLY A 8 -69.91 -11.36 -79.57
C GLY A 8 -70.29 -10.83 -78.17
N ILE A 9 -69.61 -11.32 -77.13
CA ILE A 9 -69.25 -10.51 -75.95
C ILE A 9 -67.84 -10.94 -75.50
N LEU A 10 -66.84 -10.52 -76.28
CA LEU A 10 -65.55 -10.15 -75.69
C LEU A 10 -65.72 -8.69 -75.25
N SER A 11 -65.18 -8.32 -74.09
CA SER A 11 -65.08 -6.93 -73.55
C SER A 11 -66.20 -6.46 -72.61
N SER A 12 -66.07 -6.76 -71.30
CA SER A 12 -66.43 -5.82 -70.21
C SER A 12 -66.09 -6.28 -68.77
N ALA A 13 -65.37 -7.39 -68.55
CA ALA A 13 -64.99 -7.84 -67.20
C ALA A 13 -63.65 -7.27 -66.68
N ILE A 14 -63.27 -6.04 -67.09
CA ILE A 14 -62.08 -5.34 -66.60
C ILE A 14 -62.52 -3.98 -66.03
N PRO A 15 -63.15 -3.97 -64.83
CA PRO A 15 -62.74 -2.92 -63.88
C PRO A 15 -62.65 -3.36 -62.40
N ILE A 16 -63.08 -4.57 -62.04
CA ILE A 16 -63.13 -4.97 -60.61
C ILE A 16 -61.77 -5.53 -60.14
N ILE A 17 -61.03 -6.24 -61.01
CA ILE A 17 -59.68 -6.75 -60.70
C ILE A 17 -58.65 -5.59 -60.64
N ALA A 18 -58.89 -4.49 -61.36
CA ALA A 18 -58.02 -3.32 -61.40
C ALA A 18 -58.07 -2.45 -60.12
N LEU A 19 -59.08 -2.63 -59.24
CA LEU A 19 -59.25 -1.88 -57.99
C LEU A 19 -58.89 -2.70 -56.74
N ILE A 20 -59.06 -4.03 -56.79
CA ILE A 20 -58.65 -4.94 -55.70
C ILE A 20 -57.12 -5.07 -55.63
N GLY A 21 -56.42 -5.11 -56.78
CA GLY A 21 -54.95 -5.15 -56.83
C GLY A 21 -54.27 -3.97 -56.11
N PRO A 22 -54.63 -2.71 -56.41
CA PRO A 22 -54.10 -1.54 -55.72
C PRO A 22 -54.47 -1.49 -54.24
N CYS A 23 -55.70 -1.84 -53.87
CA CYS A 23 -56.13 -1.81 -52.46
C CYS A 23 -55.44 -2.90 -51.63
N THR A 24 -55.29 -4.11 -52.15
CA THR A 24 -54.53 -5.19 -51.49
C THR A 24 -53.04 -4.86 -51.44
N PHE A 25 -52.49 -4.20 -52.46
CA PHE A 25 -51.11 -3.69 -52.46
C PHE A 25 -50.87 -2.56 -51.45
N ILE A 26 -51.81 -1.61 -51.32
CA ILE A 26 -51.74 -0.52 -50.32
C ILE A 26 -51.88 -1.08 -48.91
N VAL A 27 -52.79 -2.05 -48.69
CA VAL A 27 -52.92 -2.76 -47.41
C VAL A 27 -51.65 -3.57 -47.11
N PHE A 28 -51.08 -4.25 -48.10
CA PHE A 28 -49.81 -4.96 -47.98
C PHE A 28 -48.65 -4.02 -47.63
N LEU A 29 -48.53 -2.88 -48.32
CA LEU A 29 -47.53 -1.86 -48.02
C LEU A 29 -47.73 -1.27 -46.62
N ARG A 30 -48.96 -1.00 -46.19
CA ARG A 30 -49.25 -0.54 -44.82
C ARG A 30 -48.88 -1.57 -43.78
N LEU A 31 -49.25 -2.84 -43.98
CA LEU A 31 -48.90 -3.94 -43.07
C LEU A 31 -47.40 -4.19 -43.04
N TYR A 32 -46.72 -4.14 -44.19
CA TYR A 32 -45.27 -4.24 -44.31
C TYR A 32 -44.58 -3.09 -43.58
N ASN A 33 -45.03 -1.84 -43.79
CA ASN A 33 -44.43 -0.67 -43.16
C ASN A 33 -44.72 -0.62 -41.64
N GLN A 34 -45.89 -1.09 -41.21
CA GLN A 34 -46.24 -1.22 -39.79
C GLN A 34 -45.41 -2.32 -39.11
N ARG A 35 -45.21 -3.47 -39.76
CA ARG A 35 -44.31 -4.54 -39.29
C ARG A 35 -42.87 -4.08 -39.25
N LYS A 36 -42.39 -3.36 -40.27
CA LYS A 36 -41.04 -2.78 -40.32
C LYS A 36 -40.84 -1.78 -39.18
N LYS A 37 -41.80 -0.86 -38.95
CA LYS A 37 -41.77 0.07 -37.80
C LYS A 37 -41.74 -0.67 -36.45
N LYS A 38 -42.57 -1.69 -36.27
CA LYS A 38 -42.59 -2.49 -35.04
C LYS A 38 -41.27 -3.25 -34.83
N LEU A 39 -40.68 -3.78 -35.90
CA LEU A 39 -39.40 -4.47 -35.85
C LEU A 39 -38.25 -3.49 -35.53
N THR A 40 -38.23 -2.30 -36.16
CA THR A 40 -37.25 -1.25 -35.85
C THR A 40 -37.32 -0.80 -34.40
N THR A 41 -38.52 -0.65 -33.83
CA THR A 41 -38.68 -0.19 -32.44
C THR A 41 -38.20 -1.26 -31.46
N LEU A 42 -38.58 -2.52 -31.66
CA LEU A 42 -38.13 -3.64 -30.81
C LEU A 42 -36.60 -3.81 -30.84
N ILE A 43 -35.98 -3.71 -32.01
CA ILE A 43 -34.52 -3.79 -32.14
C ILE A 43 -33.84 -2.59 -31.49
N SER A 44 -34.39 -1.38 -31.65
CA SER A 44 -33.84 -0.20 -30.97
C SER A 44 -34.00 -0.26 -29.44
N GLU A 45 -35.10 -0.81 -28.93
CA GLU A 45 -35.34 -0.99 -27.49
C GLU A 45 -34.40 -2.04 -26.88
N THR A 46 -34.19 -3.16 -27.58
CA THR A 46 -33.21 -4.19 -27.16
C THR A 46 -31.78 -3.67 -27.19
N LEU A 47 -31.40 -2.90 -28.21
CA LEU A 47 -30.07 -2.29 -28.28
C LEU A 47 -29.87 -1.23 -27.18
N ASN A 48 -30.86 -0.37 -26.95
CA ASN A 48 -30.82 0.66 -25.90
C ASN A 48 -30.79 0.06 -24.48
N SER A 49 -31.32 -1.15 -24.27
CA SER A 49 -31.28 -1.82 -22.96
C SER A 49 -29.98 -2.57 -22.72
N ILE A 50 -29.39 -3.20 -23.74
CA ILE A 50 -28.18 -4.05 -23.58
C ILE A 50 -26.90 -3.22 -23.62
N THR A 51 -26.83 -2.16 -24.45
CA THR A 51 -25.64 -1.31 -24.61
C THR A 51 -25.11 -0.74 -23.29
N PRO A 52 -25.91 -0.08 -22.42
CA PRO A 52 -25.39 0.46 -21.17
C PRO A 52 -24.88 -0.64 -20.23
N THR A 53 -25.49 -1.83 -20.25
CA THR A 53 -25.03 -2.97 -19.46
C THR A 53 -23.65 -3.44 -19.96
N TRP A 54 -23.47 -3.57 -21.28
CA TRP A 54 -22.19 -3.94 -21.88
C TRP A 54 -21.08 -2.92 -21.59
N GLU A 55 -21.38 -1.62 -21.75
CA GLU A 55 -20.44 -0.54 -21.47
C GLU A 55 -20.03 -0.51 -19.99
N SER A 56 -20.99 -0.67 -19.07
CA SER A 56 -20.70 -0.69 -17.64
C SER A 56 -19.81 -1.88 -17.25
N LEU A 57 -20.01 -3.05 -17.85
CA LEU A 57 -19.15 -4.23 -17.66
C LEU A 57 -17.73 -3.98 -18.19
N CYS A 58 -17.60 -3.32 -19.36
CA CYS A 58 -16.29 -2.98 -19.92
C CYS A 58 -15.52 -2.02 -19.00
N LEU A 59 -16.19 -0.97 -18.48
CA LEU A 59 -15.60 -0.02 -17.54
C LEU A 59 -15.20 -0.67 -16.21
N GLN A 60 -16.04 -1.56 -15.69
CA GLN A 60 -15.72 -2.33 -14.49
C GLN A 60 -14.51 -3.25 -14.71
N HIS A 61 -14.39 -3.87 -15.89
CA HIS A 61 -13.24 -4.70 -16.24
C HIS A 61 -11.93 -3.91 -16.29
N GLU A 62 -11.95 -2.70 -16.87
CA GLU A 62 -10.77 -1.84 -16.89
C GLU A 62 -10.34 -1.42 -15.47
N THR A 63 -11.30 -1.16 -14.59
CA THR A 63 -11.03 -0.79 -13.19
C THR A 63 -10.42 -1.95 -12.40
N LEU A 64 -10.95 -3.17 -12.56
CA LEU A 64 -10.39 -4.39 -11.96
C LEU A 64 -9.04 -4.80 -12.55
N ALA A 65 -8.65 -4.27 -13.72
CA ALA A 65 -7.30 -4.47 -14.27
C ALA A 65 -6.28 -3.56 -13.57
N LYS A 66 -6.67 -2.34 -13.18
CA LYS A 66 -5.85 -1.34 -12.49
C LYS A 66 -5.93 -1.49 -10.96
N ASN A 67 -5.67 -2.68 -10.42
CA ASN A 67 -5.79 -2.95 -8.98
C ASN A 67 -4.69 -2.26 -8.15
N TYR A 68 -4.82 -0.95 -7.94
CA TYR A 68 -3.90 -0.13 -7.13
C TYR A 68 -3.69 -0.70 -5.71
N SER A 69 -4.73 -1.30 -5.11
CA SER A 69 -4.64 -1.92 -3.79
C SER A 69 -3.70 -3.13 -3.76
N PHE A 70 -3.65 -3.92 -4.83
CA PHE A 70 -2.76 -5.07 -4.95
C PHE A 70 -1.30 -4.61 -5.10
N GLU A 71 -1.06 -3.65 -6.00
CA GLU A 71 0.28 -3.09 -6.21
C GLU A 71 0.80 -2.40 -4.94
N PHE A 72 -0.05 -1.64 -4.26
CA PHE A 72 0.28 -1.00 -3.00
C PHE A 72 0.73 -2.02 -1.95
N LEU A 73 -0.07 -3.08 -1.74
CA LEU A 73 0.25 -4.10 -0.73
C LEU A 73 1.51 -4.89 -1.11
N ARG A 74 1.70 -5.18 -2.40
CA ARG A 74 2.92 -5.80 -2.93
C ARG A 74 4.15 -4.93 -2.65
N ASN A 75 4.06 -3.62 -2.89
CA ASN A 75 5.15 -2.69 -2.61
C ASN A 75 5.48 -2.62 -1.12
N GLN A 76 4.47 -2.64 -0.24
CA GLN A 76 4.70 -2.69 1.20
C GLN A 76 5.39 -3.98 1.64
N ILE A 77 5.03 -5.14 1.08
CA ILE A 77 5.71 -6.41 1.35
C ILE A 77 7.16 -6.37 0.88
N ASN A 78 7.42 -5.80 -0.30
CA ASN A 78 8.78 -5.64 -0.82
C ASN A 78 9.63 -4.72 0.06
N ASP A 79 9.07 -3.61 0.55
CA ASP A 79 9.74 -2.70 1.49
C ASP A 79 10.07 -3.42 2.82
N LEU A 80 9.11 -4.13 3.40
CA LEU A 80 9.36 -4.91 4.62
C LEU A 80 10.39 -6.01 4.41
N LYS A 81 10.37 -6.69 3.26
CA LYS A 81 11.38 -7.69 2.91
C LYS A 81 12.76 -7.05 2.81
N SER A 82 12.88 -5.92 2.12
CA SER A 82 14.15 -5.18 2.04
C SER A 82 14.63 -4.79 3.44
N LYS A 83 13.74 -4.29 4.30
CA LYS A 83 14.09 -3.97 5.68
C LYS A 83 14.56 -5.19 6.48
N HIS A 84 13.94 -6.36 6.26
CA HIS A 84 14.34 -7.63 6.90
C HIS A 84 15.73 -8.08 6.44
N ASP A 85 15.97 -8.06 5.13
CA ASP A 85 17.27 -8.42 4.52
C ASP A 85 18.40 -7.49 5.02
N ASP A 86 18.06 -6.25 5.36
CA ASP A 86 18.98 -5.21 5.82
C ASP A 86 19.32 -5.30 7.32
N ILE A 87 18.56 -6.07 8.11
CA ILE A 87 18.75 -6.16 9.58
C ILE A 87 20.16 -6.61 9.93
N GLY A 88 20.73 -7.56 9.18
CA GLY A 88 22.10 -8.03 9.41
C GLY A 88 23.13 -6.91 9.23
N ARG A 89 22.95 -6.09 8.18
CA ARG A 89 23.82 -4.93 7.93
C ARG A 89 23.63 -3.85 8.98
N GLU A 90 22.40 -3.63 9.45
CA GLU A 90 22.13 -2.69 10.54
C GLU A 90 22.83 -3.13 11.83
N ARG A 91 22.74 -4.43 12.20
CA ARG A 91 23.42 -4.99 13.37
C ARG A 91 24.93 -4.75 13.28
N GLU A 92 25.53 -5.10 12.15
CA GLU A 92 26.97 -4.94 11.96
C GLU A 92 27.39 -3.48 12.06
N LYS A 93 26.68 -2.56 11.40
CA LYS A 93 26.94 -1.12 11.48
C LYS A 93 26.87 -0.60 12.92
N ARG A 94 25.84 -1.00 13.68
CA ARG A 94 25.69 -0.62 15.09
C ARG A 94 26.81 -1.22 15.96
N PHE A 95 27.17 -2.47 15.72
CA PHE A 95 28.27 -3.13 16.41
C PHE A 95 29.62 -2.44 16.15
N GLN A 96 29.90 -2.05 14.90
CA GLN A 96 31.06 -1.22 14.57
C GLN A 96 31.03 0.13 15.28
N GLY A 97 29.86 0.74 15.44
CA GLY A 97 29.68 1.93 16.28
C GLY A 97 30.06 1.69 17.75
N LEU A 98 29.70 0.54 18.33
CA LEU A 98 30.14 0.16 19.69
C LEU A 98 31.65 -0.04 19.75
N LEU A 99 32.25 -0.66 18.73
CA LEU A 99 33.71 -0.81 18.63
C LEU A 99 34.44 0.53 18.53
N GLN A 100 33.88 1.52 17.84
CA GLN A 100 34.46 2.87 17.78
C GLN A 100 34.36 3.59 19.13
N ASN A 101 33.27 3.39 19.87
CA ASN A 101 33.03 4.02 21.17
C ASN A 101 33.69 3.31 22.36
N ARG A 102 34.31 2.15 22.14
CA ARG A 102 34.90 1.30 23.21
C ARG A 102 35.91 2.03 24.09
N PHE A 103 36.70 2.94 23.51
CA PHE A 103 37.68 3.73 24.28
C PHE A 103 36.97 4.60 25.32
N GLN A 104 35.93 5.32 24.89
CA GLN A 104 35.16 6.22 25.76
C GLN A 104 34.43 5.43 26.85
N GLN A 105 33.91 4.25 26.53
CA GLN A 105 33.26 3.37 27.50
C GLN A 105 34.24 2.84 28.56
N GLN A 106 35.42 2.34 28.13
CA GLN A 106 36.44 1.86 29.07
C GLN A 106 36.95 3.00 29.95
N LEU A 107 37.19 4.19 29.38
CA LEU A 107 37.57 5.37 30.13
C LEU A 107 36.50 5.74 31.16
N LYS A 108 35.22 5.77 30.75
CA LYS A 108 34.10 6.06 31.65
C LYS A 108 34.03 5.06 32.81
N GLN A 109 34.10 3.75 32.53
CA GLN A 109 34.10 2.71 33.57
C GLN A 109 35.29 2.85 34.53
N TYR A 110 36.47 3.17 33.99
CA TYR A 110 37.65 3.41 34.81
C TYR A 110 37.45 4.63 35.72
N LEU A 111 36.96 5.76 35.20
CA LEU A 111 36.66 6.94 36.01
C LEU A 111 35.56 6.69 37.05
N ASP A 112 34.55 5.89 36.71
CA ASP A 112 33.43 5.53 37.60
C ASP A 112 33.91 4.70 38.81
N SER A 113 34.90 3.84 38.62
CA SER A 113 35.51 3.09 39.72
C SER A 113 36.23 3.96 40.77
N ASN A 114 36.55 5.21 40.43
CA ASN A 114 37.29 6.14 41.28
C ASN A 114 36.32 7.11 41.97
N ARG A 115 35.96 6.79 43.22
CA ARG A 115 35.01 7.58 44.03
C ARG A 115 35.66 8.80 44.68
N ILE A 116 34.96 9.93 44.65
CA ILE A 116 35.38 11.19 45.27
C ILE A 116 35.52 11.03 46.79
N ALA A 117 34.65 10.25 47.43
CA ALA A 117 34.69 10.04 48.88
C ALA A 117 35.99 9.40 49.40
N LYS A 118 36.74 8.69 48.54
CA LYS A 118 38.03 8.07 48.89
C LYS A 118 39.22 8.95 48.50
N ALA A 119 38.99 10.08 47.84
CA ALA A 119 40.03 10.93 47.31
C ALA A 119 40.45 12.02 48.30
N THR A 120 41.74 12.35 48.31
CA THR A 120 42.26 13.52 49.01
C THR A 120 42.37 14.68 48.01
N ILE A 121 41.38 15.58 48.03
CA ILE A 121 41.35 16.76 47.16
C ILE A 121 41.35 18.00 48.06
N GLU A 122 42.29 18.92 47.80
CA GLU A 122 42.48 20.09 48.64
C GLU A 122 41.21 20.96 48.71
N GLY A 123 40.73 21.23 49.93
CA GLY A 123 39.50 21.99 50.15
C GLY A 123 38.21 21.21 49.88
N ILE A 124 38.27 19.91 49.59
CA ILE A 124 37.08 19.03 49.50
C ILE A 124 37.14 18.04 50.67
N GLY A 125 36.54 18.46 51.81
CA GLY A 125 36.35 17.60 52.98
C GLY A 125 35.00 16.88 52.95
N GLN A 126 34.74 16.06 53.98
CA GLN A 126 33.53 15.21 54.07
C GLN A 126 32.21 15.97 53.86
N GLY A 127 32.07 17.20 54.39
CA GLY A 127 30.86 17.99 54.20
C GLY A 127 30.59 18.33 52.73
N ARG A 128 31.62 18.69 51.97
CA ARG A 128 31.51 18.98 50.53
C ARG A 128 31.31 17.71 49.70
N VAL A 129 31.91 16.59 50.11
CA VAL A 129 31.65 15.27 49.51
C VAL A 129 30.17 14.92 49.67
N ALA A 130 29.59 15.08 50.86
CA ALA A 130 28.17 14.82 51.09
C ALA A 130 27.28 15.70 50.21
N THR A 131 27.63 16.99 50.05
CA THR A 131 26.93 17.86 49.11
C THR A 131 27.01 17.32 47.68
N LEU A 132 28.19 16.97 47.18
CA LEU A 132 28.35 16.41 45.82
C LEU A 132 27.51 15.15 45.62
N GLN A 133 27.48 14.25 46.60
CA GLN A 133 26.68 13.02 46.56
C GLN A 133 25.17 13.31 46.48
N SER A 134 24.67 14.31 47.20
CA SER A 134 23.26 14.75 47.08
C SER A 134 22.90 15.24 45.67
N TYR A 135 23.88 15.71 44.90
CA TYR A 135 23.73 16.07 43.49
C TYR A 135 24.07 14.92 42.52
N SER A 136 24.18 13.68 43.02
CA SER A 136 24.56 12.48 42.26
C SER A 136 25.94 12.60 41.60
N ILE A 137 26.87 13.30 42.25
CA ILE A 137 28.28 13.37 41.83
C ILE A 137 29.10 12.57 42.83
N GLU A 138 29.40 11.32 42.47
CA GLU A 138 30.07 10.39 43.39
C GLU A 138 31.45 9.95 42.92
N THR A 139 31.68 9.97 41.61
CA THR A 139 32.86 9.40 40.96
C THR A 139 33.58 10.43 40.08
N ALA A 140 34.77 10.08 39.61
CA ALA A 140 35.47 10.90 38.62
C ALA A 140 34.72 10.98 37.28
N ALA A 141 33.86 10.01 36.97
CA ALA A 141 33.05 10.02 35.74
C ALA A 141 31.92 11.07 35.79
N ASP A 142 31.44 11.41 36.99
CA ASP A 142 30.31 12.34 37.19
C ASP A 142 30.72 13.82 37.17
N ILE A 143 32.02 14.09 37.24
CA ILE A 143 32.57 15.45 37.31
C ILE A 143 32.38 16.15 35.97
N GLU A 144 31.45 17.11 35.94
CA GLU A 144 31.16 17.95 34.78
C GLU A 144 31.08 19.42 35.22
N ILE A 145 31.72 20.32 34.46
CA ILE A 145 31.81 21.75 34.82
C ILE A 145 30.41 22.36 34.99
N THR A 146 29.48 22.04 34.09
CA THR A 146 28.10 22.53 34.10
C THR A 146 27.37 22.14 35.38
N LYS A 147 27.46 20.87 35.80
CA LYS A 147 26.88 20.35 37.03
C LYS A 147 27.50 21.00 38.26
N LEU A 148 28.83 21.12 38.30
CA LEU A 148 29.53 21.68 39.46
C LEU A 148 29.25 23.17 39.66
N MET A 149 29.12 23.95 38.59
CA MET A 149 28.77 25.38 38.69
C MET A 149 27.36 25.62 39.24
N SER A 150 26.46 24.63 39.13
CA SER A 150 25.09 24.74 39.66
C SER A 150 25.00 24.56 41.17
N ILE A 151 26.06 24.05 41.81
CA ILE A 151 26.08 23.74 43.24
C ILE A 151 26.53 24.97 44.02
N ASN A 152 25.67 25.44 44.93
CA ASN A 152 26.00 26.58 45.78
C ASN A 152 27.23 26.26 46.66
N GLY A 153 28.17 27.22 46.77
CA GLY A 153 29.40 27.04 47.54
C GLY A 153 30.56 26.36 46.79
N PHE A 154 30.38 25.97 45.53
CA PHE A 154 31.46 25.47 44.66
C PHE A 154 31.95 26.57 43.71
N GLY A 155 32.91 27.37 44.18
CA GLY A 155 33.56 28.40 43.36
C GLY A 155 34.55 27.83 42.33
N ARG A 156 34.96 28.66 41.36
CA ARG A 156 35.86 28.29 40.25
C ARG A 156 37.11 27.52 40.69
N VAL A 157 37.71 27.86 41.83
CA VAL A 157 38.90 27.19 42.36
C VAL A 157 38.63 25.73 42.72
N LEU A 158 37.52 25.45 43.41
CA LEU A 158 37.15 24.08 43.82
C LEU A 158 36.76 23.24 42.61
N ILE A 159 36.06 23.85 41.65
CA ILE A 159 35.72 23.21 40.38
C ILE A 159 37.00 22.84 39.62
N SER A 160 37.98 23.75 39.54
CA SER A 160 39.28 23.45 38.91
C SER A 160 39.95 22.25 39.58
N ARG A 161 40.01 22.22 40.92
CA ARG A 161 40.62 21.10 41.66
C ARG A 161 39.93 19.76 41.40
N LEU A 162 38.60 19.74 41.30
CA LEU A 162 37.84 18.54 40.94
C LEU A 162 38.12 18.10 39.49
N MET A 163 38.20 19.06 38.56
CA MET A 163 38.55 18.78 37.17
C MET A 163 39.99 18.27 37.03
N ASP A 164 40.94 18.86 37.74
CA ASP A 164 42.34 18.45 37.74
C ASP A 164 42.49 17.06 38.35
N TRP A 165 41.77 16.78 39.44
CA TRP A 165 41.68 15.45 40.03
C TRP A 165 41.16 14.41 39.02
N ARG A 166 40.05 14.69 38.32
CA ARG A 166 39.55 13.82 37.24
C ARG A 166 40.62 13.61 36.16
N LYS A 167 41.27 14.68 35.69
CA LYS A 167 42.34 14.61 34.68
C LYS A 167 43.52 13.73 35.12
N THR A 168 43.84 13.69 36.42
CA THR A 168 44.90 12.79 36.91
C THR A 168 44.57 11.30 36.74
N TYR A 169 43.29 10.94 36.74
CA TYR A 169 42.87 9.57 36.42
C TYR A 169 42.82 9.36 34.92
N GLU A 170 42.29 10.32 34.16
CA GLU A 170 42.28 10.24 32.69
C GLU A 170 43.69 10.03 32.12
N SER A 171 44.72 10.68 32.67
CA SER A 171 46.11 10.50 32.22
C SER A 171 46.72 9.16 32.61
N LYS A 172 46.19 8.51 33.66
CA LYS A 172 46.61 7.16 34.11
C LYS A 172 45.84 6.04 33.42
N PHE A 173 44.77 6.36 32.70
CA PHE A 173 43.97 5.37 32.01
C PHE A 173 44.79 4.73 30.88
N VAL A 174 44.87 3.40 30.90
CA VAL A 174 45.48 2.61 29.84
C VAL A 174 44.36 1.88 29.10
N PHE A 175 44.22 2.19 27.82
CA PHE A 175 43.25 1.54 26.97
C PHE A 175 43.63 0.09 26.69
N ASP A 176 42.71 -0.84 26.97
CA ASP A 176 42.89 -2.25 26.67
C ASP A 176 42.15 -2.62 25.37
N SER A 177 42.91 -2.70 24.28
CA SER A 177 42.36 -3.05 22.97
C SER A 177 41.89 -4.51 22.85
N LYS A 178 42.30 -5.39 23.78
CA LYS A 178 41.93 -6.81 23.82
C LYS A 178 40.58 -7.02 24.51
N LYS A 179 40.20 -6.11 25.42
CA LYS A 179 38.83 -6.06 25.94
C LYS A 179 37.90 -5.60 24.82
N GLY A 180 37.11 -6.54 24.31
CA GLY A 180 36.06 -6.28 23.33
C GLY A 180 34.94 -5.39 23.89
N VAL A 181 33.89 -5.19 23.09
CA VAL A 181 32.65 -4.52 23.52
C VAL A 181 32.06 -5.26 24.72
N SER A 182 31.47 -4.52 25.65
CA SER A 182 30.84 -5.10 26.85
C SER A 182 29.77 -6.13 26.48
N PRO A 183 29.73 -7.32 27.12
CA PRO A 183 28.70 -8.33 26.86
C PRO A 183 27.27 -7.79 27.04
N ASN A 184 27.06 -6.86 27.98
CA ASN A 184 25.74 -6.27 28.23
C ASN A 184 25.26 -5.38 27.07
N GLU A 185 26.20 -4.71 26.39
CA GLU A 185 25.88 -3.84 25.25
C GLU A 185 25.61 -4.67 24.01
N ILE A 186 26.39 -5.73 23.80
CA ILE A 186 26.11 -6.73 22.75
C ILE A 186 24.73 -7.34 22.99
N ALA A 187 24.43 -7.76 24.22
CA ALA A 187 23.13 -8.34 24.55
C ALA A 187 21.98 -7.35 24.35
N THR A 188 22.17 -6.07 24.68
CA THR A 188 21.17 -5.02 24.44
C THR A 188 20.95 -4.82 22.94
N LEU A 189 22.02 -4.69 22.16
CA LEU A 189 21.96 -4.59 20.70
C LEU A 189 21.23 -5.80 20.09
N ASP A 190 21.57 -7.01 20.51
CA ASP A 190 20.97 -8.24 19.99
C ASP A 190 19.48 -8.35 20.34
N ARG A 191 19.07 -7.90 21.54
CA ARG A 191 17.66 -7.82 21.91
C ARG A 191 16.90 -6.82 21.05
N GLU A 192 17.46 -5.63 20.82
CA GLU A 192 16.83 -4.62 19.96
C GLU A 192 16.68 -5.12 18.52
N ILE A 193 17.73 -5.70 17.96
CA ILE A 193 17.74 -6.27 16.60
C ILE A 193 16.74 -7.42 16.49
N THR A 194 16.70 -8.31 17.48
CA THR A 194 15.73 -9.42 17.51
C THR A 194 14.30 -8.90 17.65
N GLY A 195 14.07 -7.88 18.47
CA GLY A 195 12.76 -7.24 18.62
C GLY A 195 12.28 -6.65 17.30
N LYS A 196 13.13 -5.86 16.63
CA LYS A 196 12.85 -5.31 15.29
C LYS A 196 12.53 -6.38 14.27
N ARG A 197 13.34 -7.44 14.23
CA ARG A 197 13.13 -8.59 13.33
C ARG A 197 11.76 -9.22 13.54
N LYS A 198 11.39 -9.49 14.79
CA LYS A 198 10.07 -10.07 15.13
C LYS A 198 8.92 -9.16 14.70
N THR A 199 9.04 -7.84 14.90
CA THR A 199 8.02 -6.89 14.45
C THR A 199 7.85 -6.93 12.93
N ILE A 200 8.96 -6.90 12.17
CA ILE A 200 8.92 -6.98 10.71
C ILE A 200 8.33 -8.32 10.24
N GLU A 201 8.72 -9.44 10.85
CA GLU A 201 8.19 -10.78 10.52
C GLU A 201 6.68 -10.89 10.82
N ALA A 202 6.21 -10.30 11.92
CA ALA A 202 4.79 -10.25 12.25
C ALA A 202 4.01 -9.40 11.24
N GLU A 203 4.50 -8.21 10.89
CA GLU A 203 3.89 -7.35 9.88
C GLU A 203 3.88 -8.00 8.49
N LEU A 204 4.97 -8.66 8.09
CA LEU A 204 5.05 -9.43 6.85
C LEU A 204 3.99 -10.52 6.80
N SER A 205 3.84 -11.29 7.88
CA SER A 205 2.84 -12.36 7.96
C SER A 205 1.41 -11.83 7.77
N ILE A 206 1.09 -10.71 8.42
CA ILE A 206 -0.21 -10.05 8.29
C ILE A 206 -0.43 -9.57 6.85
N LYS A 207 0.56 -8.88 6.24
CA LYS A 207 0.41 -8.35 4.88
C LYS A 207 0.33 -9.44 3.81
N ILE A 208 1.06 -10.54 3.98
CA ILE A 208 0.97 -11.70 3.07
C ILE A 208 -0.44 -12.31 3.13
N LEU A 209 -1.01 -12.44 4.34
CA LEU A 209 -2.41 -12.89 4.50
C LEU A 209 -3.39 -11.94 3.81
N GLN A 210 -3.23 -10.63 3.99
CA GLN A 210 -4.03 -9.61 3.30
C GLN A 210 -3.91 -9.72 1.78
N LEU A 211 -2.71 -9.98 1.25
CA LEU A 211 -2.47 -10.10 -0.19
C LEU A 211 -3.13 -11.36 -0.75
N SER A 212 -3.04 -12.47 -0.03
CA SER A 212 -3.72 -13.72 -0.40
C SER A 212 -5.24 -13.51 -0.42
N GLN A 213 -5.80 -12.84 0.59
CA GLN A 213 -7.24 -12.58 0.65
C GLN A 213 -7.69 -11.66 -0.49
N LEU A 214 -6.99 -10.55 -0.70
CA LEU A 214 -7.26 -9.63 -1.79
C LEU A 214 -7.15 -10.32 -3.15
N SER A 215 -6.15 -11.18 -3.35
CA SER A 215 -6.00 -11.95 -4.58
C SER A 215 -7.20 -12.88 -4.82
N LYS A 216 -7.71 -13.55 -3.78
CA LYS A 216 -8.92 -14.39 -3.89
C LYS A 216 -10.14 -13.55 -4.25
N GLU A 217 -10.34 -12.41 -3.60
CA GLU A 217 -11.46 -11.50 -3.86
C GLU A 217 -11.43 -10.94 -5.29
N ILE A 218 -10.25 -10.55 -5.77
CA ILE A 218 -10.04 -10.10 -7.16
C ILE A 218 -10.37 -11.24 -8.13
N ASN A 219 -9.90 -12.45 -7.87
CA ASN A 219 -10.16 -13.59 -8.75
C ASN A 219 -11.65 -13.96 -8.81
N VAL A 220 -12.34 -13.96 -7.67
CA VAL A 220 -13.80 -14.20 -7.62
C VAL A 220 -14.56 -13.09 -8.37
N SER A 221 -14.18 -11.84 -8.15
CA SER A 221 -14.81 -10.70 -8.84
C SER A 221 -14.58 -10.76 -10.34
N ARG A 222 -13.36 -11.14 -10.77
CA ARG A 222 -13.00 -11.33 -12.17
C ARG A 222 -13.80 -12.48 -12.79
N GLN A 223 -13.93 -13.61 -12.11
CA GLN A 223 -14.71 -14.75 -12.59
C GLN A 223 -16.18 -14.37 -12.78
N LYS A 224 -16.81 -13.77 -11.77
CA LYS A 224 -18.21 -13.34 -11.85
C LYS A 224 -18.44 -12.39 -13.02
N MET A 225 -17.55 -11.42 -13.21
CA MET A 225 -17.66 -10.47 -14.31
C MET A 225 -17.42 -11.13 -15.67
N GLN A 226 -16.49 -12.09 -15.77
CA GLN A 226 -16.31 -12.88 -16.98
C GLN A 226 -17.57 -13.68 -17.33
N ASP A 227 -18.21 -14.31 -16.34
CA ASP A 227 -19.46 -15.05 -16.54
C ASP A 227 -20.57 -14.12 -17.05
N GLN A 228 -20.70 -12.92 -16.48
CA GLN A 228 -21.65 -11.89 -16.94
C GLN A 228 -21.35 -11.40 -18.37
N MET A 229 -20.07 -11.21 -18.70
CA MET A 229 -19.66 -10.84 -20.07
C MET A 229 -19.99 -11.95 -21.07
N TYR A 230 -19.74 -13.23 -20.73
CA TYR A 230 -20.10 -14.36 -21.59
C TYR A 230 -21.61 -14.47 -21.82
N GLU A 231 -22.43 -14.09 -20.83
CA GLU A 231 -23.88 -14.09 -20.98
C GLU A 231 -24.39 -12.95 -21.89
N ILE A 232 -23.79 -11.76 -21.79
CA ILE A 232 -24.27 -10.54 -22.47
C ILE A 232 -23.67 -10.37 -23.87
N LEU A 233 -22.42 -10.76 -24.07
CA LEU A 233 -21.71 -10.63 -25.35
C LEU A 233 -22.50 -11.19 -26.56
N PRO A 234 -23.04 -12.42 -26.54
CA PRO A 234 -23.80 -12.94 -27.69
C PRO A 234 -25.10 -12.14 -27.92
N LYS A 235 -25.77 -11.69 -26.85
CA LYS A 235 -27.00 -10.89 -26.94
C LYS A 235 -26.70 -9.52 -27.55
N TYR A 236 -25.61 -8.88 -27.13
CA TYR A 236 -25.15 -7.60 -27.66
C TYR A 236 -24.71 -7.72 -29.13
N ALA A 237 -23.93 -8.75 -29.46
CA ALA A 237 -23.49 -9.01 -30.85
C ALA A 237 -24.69 -9.25 -31.78
N GLN A 238 -25.67 -10.04 -31.34
CA GLN A 238 -26.89 -10.28 -32.10
C GLN A 238 -27.70 -8.99 -32.29
N ALA A 239 -27.88 -8.19 -31.23
CA ALA A 239 -28.62 -6.92 -31.31
C ALA A 239 -27.96 -5.92 -32.28
N ILE A 240 -26.62 -5.86 -32.33
CA ILE A 240 -25.89 -5.03 -33.31
C ILE A 240 -26.15 -5.52 -34.74
N VAL A 241 -26.06 -6.83 -34.97
CA VAL A 241 -26.32 -7.41 -36.30
C VAL A 241 -27.75 -7.12 -36.73
N ASP A 242 -28.73 -7.35 -35.85
CA ASP A 242 -30.15 -7.08 -36.10
C ASP A 242 -30.39 -5.60 -36.43
N ALA A 243 -29.77 -4.68 -35.68
CA ALA A 243 -29.84 -3.25 -35.96
C ALA A 243 -29.28 -2.87 -37.34
N LYS A 244 -28.15 -3.46 -37.72
CA LYS A 244 -27.52 -3.25 -39.03
C LYS A 244 -28.39 -3.77 -40.17
N THR A 245 -29.02 -4.94 -40.02
CA THR A 245 -29.90 -5.51 -41.07
C THR A 245 -31.14 -4.66 -41.35
N VAL A 246 -31.64 -3.94 -40.35
CA VAL A 246 -32.83 -3.10 -40.46
C VAL A 246 -32.48 -1.65 -40.89
N GLY A 247 -31.20 -1.33 -41.04
CA GLY A 247 -30.70 -0.04 -41.51
C GLY A 247 -30.69 1.04 -40.43
N LEU A 248 -30.67 0.65 -39.15
CA LEU A 248 -30.42 1.59 -38.05
C LEU A 248 -28.96 2.04 -38.11
N LYS A 249 -28.71 3.34 -37.93
CA LYS A 249 -27.37 3.86 -37.69
C LYS A 249 -26.99 3.53 -36.25
N ILE A 250 -25.92 2.76 -36.10
CA ILE A 250 -25.32 2.35 -34.82
C ILE A 250 -24.20 3.34 -34.51
#